data_AF-A0A6J6F8K8-F1
#
_entry.id   AF-A0A6J6F8K8-F1
#
_cell.length_a   1.000
_cell.length_b   1.000
_cell.length_c   1.000
_cell.angle_alpha   90.00
_cell.angle_beta   90.00
_cell.angle_gamma   90.00
#
_symmetry.space_group_name_H-M   'P 1'
#
loop_
_entity.id
_entity.type
_entity.pdbx_description
1 polymer ?
#
loop_
_entity_poly.entity_id
_entity_poly.type
_entity_poly.pdbx_seq_one_letter_code
_entity_poly.pdbx_strand_id
1 'polypeptide(L)'
;MSKIHNVGHPPRRLVRLHLDGSDSVFVEASDPVWSGGDLVGKVTTAGYHFEDGPVALAVIKRNVDVTALLTVVHDDHPLTATQQVLVPPSAGATAAERLRPSRP
;
A
#
# COMPACT_ATOMS: atom_id res chain seq x y z
N MET A 1 14.97 -25.15 8.05
CA MET A 1 14.37 -24.86 6.73
C MET A 1 13.64 -23.53 6.81
N SER A 2 14.24 -22.47 6.27
CA SER A 2 13.61 -21.55 5.31
C SER A 2 14.55 -20.36 5.14
N LYS A 3 15.13 -20.25 3.96
CA LYS A 3 16.04 -19.19 3.56
C LYS A 3 15.16 -18.05 3.08
N ILE A 4 15.02 -17.00 3.87
CA ILE A 4 14.26 -15.82 3.46
C ILE A 4 15.13 -15.08 2.44
N HIS A 5 14.92 -15.39 1.16
CA HIS A 5 15.46 -14.60 0.06
C HIS A 5 14.60 -13.33 -0.08
N ASN A 6 14.71 -12.38 0.84
CA ASN A 6 14.19 -11.02 0.64
C ASN A 6 15.32 -10.03 0.32
N VAL A 7 16.34 -10.53 -0.41
CA VAL A 7 17.54 -9.78 -0.78
C VAL A 7 17.17 -8.82 -1.91
N GLY A 8 16.82 -7.58 -1.54
CA GLY A 8 16.80 -6.44 -2.45
C GLY A 8 15.56 -5.53 -2.42
N HIS A 9 14.44 -5.91 -1.79
CA HIS A 9 13.22 -5.10 -1.84
C HIS A 9 12.52 -5.00 -0.48
N PRO A 10 12.23 -3.78 0.04
CA PRO A 10 11.45 -3.59 1.26
C PRO A 10 10.10 -4.34 1.18
N PRO A 11 9.68 -5.13 2.17
CA PRO A 11 8.55 -6.07 2.06
C PRO A 11 7.17 -5.41 1.86
N ARG A 12 7.09 -4.09 2.00
CA ARG A 12 5.88 -3.28 1.84
C ARG A 12 6.16 -2.08 0.93
N ARG A 13 5.10 -1.56 0.30
CA ARG A 13 5.15 -0.34 -0.51
C ARG A 13 4.08 0.64 -0.06
N LEU A 14 4.32 1.93 -0.27
CA LEU A 14 3.34 2.99 -0.07
C LEU A 14 2.52 3.17 -1.36
N VAL A 15 1.21 3.28 -1.21
CA VAL A 15 0.26 3.54 -2.30
C VAL A 15 -0.68 4.69 -1.93
N ARG A 16 -1.18 5.40 -2.94
CA ARG A 16 -2.34 6.30 -2.78
C ARG A 16 -3.59 5.52 -3.17
N LEU A 17 -4.65 5.69 -2.40
CA LEU A 17 -5.96 5.10 -2.60
C LEU A 17 -6.95 6.21 -2.99
N HIS A 18 -7.70 5.99 -4.07
CA HIS A 18 -8.89 6.77 -4.38
C HIS A 18 -10.08 5.97 -3.87
N LEU A 19 -10.79 6.53 -2.90
CA LEU A 19 -11.91 5.87 -2.23
C LEU A 19 -13.19 6.20 -2.98
N ASP A 20 -14.09 5.23 -3.07
CA ASP A 20 -15.46 5.51 -3.47
C ASP A 20 -16.10 6.42 -2.41
N GLY A 21 -16.47 7.64 -2.83
CA GLY A 21 -17.03 8.67 -1.96
C GLY A 21 -18.52 8.53 -1.70
N SER A 22 -19.15 7.46 -2.21
CA SER A 22 -20.59 7.21 -2.12
C SER A 22 -21.15 7.26 -0.70
N ASP A 23 -20.44 6.72 0.28
CA ASP A 23 -20.93 6.62 1.66
C ASP A 23 -20.56 7.82 2.55
N SER A 24 -19.81 8.82 2.04
CA SER A 24 -19.32 9.98 2.82
C SER A 24 -18.61 9.62 4.15
N VAL A 25 -18.12 8.39 4.28
CA VAL A 25 -17.34 7.91 5.42
C VAL A 25 -15.90 8.36 5.26
N PHE A 26 -15.33 8.93 6.33
CA PHE A 26 -13.94 9.34 6.35
C PHE A 26 -13.08 8.23 6.96
N VAL A 27 -12.17 7.66 6.16
CA VAL A 27 -11.24 6.64 6.66
C VAL A 27 -10.17 7.28 7.54
N GLU A 28 -9.66 6.50 8.50
CA GLU A 28 -8.68 6.94 9.47
C GLU A 28 -7.38 6.14 9.42
N ALA A 29 -6.35 6.64 10.09
CA ALA A 29 -5.09 5.94 10.21
C ALA A 29 -5.29 4.61 10.94
N SER A 30 -4.64 3.55 10.43
CA SER A 30 -4.75 2.16 10.87
C SER A 30 -5.95 1.37 10.36
N ASP A 31 -6.88 2.00 9.61
CA ASP A 31 -7.97 1.25 8.96
C ASP A 31 -7.39 0.13 8.08
N PRO A 32 -7.91 -1.11 8.20
CA PRO A 32 -7.39 -2.25 7.48
C PRO A 32 -7.68 -2.15 5.98
N VAL A 33 -6.70 -2.57 5.17
CA VAL A 33 -6.81 -2.63 3.72
C VAL A 33 -6.81 -4.08 3.28
N TRP A 34 -7.83 -4.46 2.52
CA TRP A 34 -8.10 -5.81 2.05
C TRP A 34 -7.98 -5.93 0.53
N SER A 35 -7.62 -7.12 0.05
CA SER A 35 -7.66 -7.48 -1.37
C SER A 35 -8.13 -8.92 -1.51
N GLY A 36 -9.23 -9.15 -2.21
CA GLY A 36 -9.74 -10.51 -2.45
C GLY A 36 -10.00 -11.34 -1.19
N GLY A 37 -10.33 -10.70 -0.05
CA GLY A 37 -10.54 -11.36 1.24
C GLY A 37 -9.29 -11.45 2.14
N ASP A 38 -8.11 -11.08 1.64
CA ASP A 38 -6.88 -11.06 2.44
C ASP A 38 -6.58 -9.69 3.02
N LEU A 39 -6.18 -9.65 4.29
CA LEU A 39 -5.63 -8.44 4.91
C LEU A 39 -4.22 -8.18 4.32
N VAL A 40 -4.08 -7.06 3.61
CA VAL A 40 -2.85 -6.72 2.87
C VAL A 40 -2.13 -5.49 3.40
N GLY A 41 -2.78 -4.63 4.19
CA GLY A 41 -2.16 -3.42 4.70
C GLY A 41 -3.04 -2.62 5.64
N LYS A 42 -2.65 -1.36 5.82
CA LYS A 42 -3.40 -0.39 6.60
C LYS A 42 -3.22 1.03 6.06
N VAL A 43 -4.22 1.86 6.28
CA VAL A 43 -4.16 3.31 6.03
C VAL A 43 -3.15 3.95 6.97
N THR A 44 -2.39 4.93 6.47
CA THR A 44 -1.45 5.75 7.24
C THR A 44 -1.96 7.16 7.48
N THR A 45 -2.58 7.76 6.45
CA THR A 45 -3.19 9.08 6.54
C THR A 45 -4.30 9.18 5.49
N ALA A 46 -5.28 10.05 5.73
CA ALA A 46 -6.42 10.29 4.87
C ALA A 46 -6.65 11.80 4.71
N GLY A 47 -7.30 12.18 3.62
CA GLY A 47 -7.66 13.57 3.34
C GLY A 47 -8.72 13.67 2.25
N TYR A 48 -9.35 14.83 2.16
CA TYR A 48 -10.23 15.18 1.05
C TYR A 48 -9.45 15.99 0.01
N HIS A 49 -9.36 15.48 -1.20
CA HIS A 49 -8.90 16.25 -2.35
C HIS A 49 -10.10 16.96 -2.97
N PHE A 50 -9.98 18.27 -3.19
CA PHE A 50 -11.10 19.11 -3.66
C PHE A 50 -11.67 18.67 -5.01
N GLU A 51 -10.85 18.05 -5.87
CA GLU A 51 -11.26 17.58 -7.20
C GLU A 51 -11.41 16.05 -7.28
N ASP A 52 -10.61 15.28 -6.53
CA ASP A 52 -10.59 13.80 -6.62
C ASP A 52 -11.45 13.10 -5.56
N GLY A 53 -12.05 13.86 -4.64
CA GLY A 53 -12.83 13.31 -3.53
C GLY A 53 -11.96 12.71 -2.41
N PRO A 54 -12.47 11.71 -1.66
CA PRO A 54 -11.74 11.12 -0.53
C PRO A 54 -10.53 10.31 -1.00
N VAL A 55 -9.35 10.62 -0.46
CA VAL A 55 -8.08 9.93 -0.75
C VAL A 55 -7.37 9.50 0.52
N ALA A 56 -6.62 8.41 0.43
CA ALA A 56 -5.81 7.93 1.54
C ALA A 56 -4.42 7.47 1.08
N LEU A 57 -3.46 7.44 1.99
CA LEU A 57 -2.21 6.72 1.83
C LEU A 57 -2.27 5.43 2.62
N ALA A 58 -1.74 4.36 2.05
CA ALA A 58 -1.67 3.06 2.70
C ALA A 58 -0.34 2.38 2.48
N VAL A 59 0.07 1.58 3.46
CA VAL A 59 1.23 0.68 3.33
C VAL A 59 0.73 -0.75 3.20
N ILE A 60 0.96 -1.35 2.03
CA ILE A 60 0.48 -2.69 1.67
C ILE A 60 1.63 -3.67 1.40
N LYS A 61 1.34 -4.97 1.44
CA LYS A 61 2.26 -6.04 0.99
C LYS A 61 2.74 -5.75 -0.43
N ARG A 62 4.03 -5.96 -0.71
CA ARG A 62 4.62 -5.63 -2.02
C ARG A 62 4.04 -6.43 -3.19
N ASN A 63 3.58 -7.66 -2.95
CA ASN A 63 3.07 -8.57 -3.98
C ASN A 63 1.62 -8.31 -4.42
N VAL A 64 0.94 -7.35 -3.81
CA VAL A 64 -0.41 -6.96 -4.25
C VAL A 64 -0.34 -6.39 -5.66
N ASP A 65 -1.19 -6.87 -6.57
CA ASP A 65 -1.25 -6.35 -7.93
C ASP A 65 -1.57 -4.85 -7.91
N VAL A 66 -0.92 -4.06 -8.76
CA VAL A 66 -1.12 -2.60 -8.82
C VAL A 66 -2.50 -2.20 -9.36
N THR A 67 -3.16 -3.12 -10.07
CA THR A 67 -4.51 -2.98 -10.62
C THR A 67 -5.58 -3.64 -9.76
N ALA A 68 -5.20 -4.32 -8.67
CA ALA A 68 -6.16 -4.95 -7.78
C ALA A 68 -7.09 -3.90 -7.16
N LEU A 69 -8.39 -4.22 -7.18
CA LEU A 69 -9.38 -3.49 -6.41
C LEU A 69 -9.17 -3.80 -4.92
N LEU A 70 -9.15 -2.76 -4.09
CA LEU A 70 -8.95 -2.86 -2.65
C LEU A 70 -10.21 -2.45 -1.91
N THR A 71 -10.28 -2.85 -0.65
CA THR A 71 -11.33 -2.42 0.27
C THR A 71 -10.70 -1.87 1.54
N VAL A 72 -11.07 -0.66 1.92
CA VAL A 72 -10.75 -0.08 3.23
C VAL A 72 -11.97 -0.26 4.11
N VAL A 73 -11.81 -0.71 5.35
CA VAL A 73 -12.94 -0.85 6.29
C VAL A 73 -12.75 0.14 7.42
N HIS A 74 -13.73 1.01 7.63
CA HIS A 74 -13.78 1.96 8.74
C HIS A 74 -15.08 1.73 9.52
N ASP A 75 -15.01 1.41 10.81
CA ASP A 75 -16.19 1.14 11.65
C ASP A 75 -17.24 0.23 10.97
N ASP A 76 -16.80 -0.92 10.46
CA ASP A 76 -17.61 -1.90 9.71
C ASP A 76 -18.19 -1.42 8.36
N HIS A 77 -17.85 -0.20 7.92
CA HIS A 77 -18.22 0.32 6.61
C HIS A 77 -17.11 0.01 5.58
N PRO A 78 -17.37 -0.81 4.55
CA PRO A 78 -16.41 -1.11 3.51
C PRO A 78 -16.43 -0.06 2.39
N LEU A 79 -15.31 0.61 2.19
CA LEU A 79 -15.09 1.53 1.07
C LEU A 79 -14.25 0.85 -0.01
N THR A 80 -14.76 0.84 -1.23
CA THR A 80 -13.99 0.37 -2.39
C THR A 80 -12.90 1.37 -2.74
N ALA A 81 -11.72 0.88 -3.10
CA ALA A 81 -10.56 1.72 -3.39
C ALA A 81 -9.78 1.24 -4.62
N THR A 82 -9.40 2.19 -5.48
CA THR A 82 -8.42 1.96 -6.55
C THR A 82 -7.05 2.48 -6.13
N GLN A 83 -5.98 1.87 -6.66
CA GLN A 83 -4.61 2.19 -6.30
C GLN A 83 -3.96 3.12 -7.33
N GLN A 84 -3.33 4.19 -6.87
CA GLN A 84 -2.30 4.89 -7.62
C GLN A 84 -0.91 4.50 -7.09
N VAL A 85 -0.06 4.04 -7.99
CA VAL A 85 1.31 3.63 -7.69
C VAL A 85 2.16 4.86 -7.38
N LEU A 86 2.51 5.06 -6.11
CA LEU A 86 3.51 6.05 -5.69
C LEU A 86 4.91 5.44 -5.67
N VAL A 87 5.03 4.24 -5.10
CA VAL A 87 6.28 3.48 -5.07
C VAL A 87 6.11 2.24 -5.95
N PRO A 88 6.80 2.17 -7.11
CA PRO A 88 6.75 0.99 -7.96
C PRO A 88 7.13 -0.28 -7.19
N PRO A 89 6.53 -1.44 -7.51
CA PRO A 89 6.89 -2.72 -6.89
C PRO A 89 8.36 -3.11 -7.06
N SER A 90 9.06 -2.51 -8.03
CA SER A 90 10.50 -2.68 -8.30
C SER A 90 11.41 -1.71 -7.53
N ALA A 91 10.87 -0.72 -6.82
CA ALA A 91 11.68 0.27 -6.12
C ALA A 91 12.38 -0.32 -4.88
N GLY A 92 13.67 0.00 -4.69
CA GLY A 92 14.48 -0.46 -3.55
C GLY A 92 15.66 -1.38 -3.92
N ALA A 93 15.76 -1.82 -5.18
CA ALA A 93 16.84 -2.69 -5.66
C ALA A 93 18.27 -2.10 -5.48
N THR A 94 18.41 -0.78 -5.35
CA THR A 94 19.70 -0.08 -5.25
C THR A 94 20.35 -0.10 -3.87
N ALA A 95 19.66 -0.55 -2.81
CA ALA A 95 20.28 -0.68 -1.48
C ALA A 95 21.26 -1.86 -1.38
N ALA A 96 21.20 -2.84 -2.30
CA ALA A 96 22.05 -4.02 -2.28
C ALA A 96 23.43 -3.81 -2.96
N GLU A 97 23.58 -2.84 -3.87
CA GLU A 97 24.81 -2.70 -4.66
C GLU A 97 25.89 -1.81 -4.00
N ARG A 98 25.60 -1.16 -2.87
CA ARG A 98 26.57 -0.24 -2.22
C ARG A 98 27.34 -0.83 -1.02
N LEU A 99 27.31 -2.15 -0.82
CA LEU A 99 27.99 -2.84 0.29
C LEU A 99 28.79 -4.07 -0.15
N ARG A 100 29.41 -4.05 -1.35
CA ARG A 100 30.56 -4.94 -1.59
C ARG A 100 31.83 -4.25 -1.09
N PRO A 101 32.48 -4.72 -0.02
CA PRO A 101 33.80 -4.21 0.33
C PRO A 101 34.76 -4.55 -0.81
N SER A 102 35.50 -3.55 -1.28
CA SER A 102 36.65 -3.72 -2.15
C SER A 102 37.62 -4.69 -1.47
N ARG A 103 37.82 -5.87 -2.05
CA ARG A 103 38.83 -6.83 -1.59
C ARG A 103 40.23 -6.29 -1.96
N PRO A 104 41.23 -6.39 -1.06
CA PRO A 104 42.59 -5.89 -1.31
C PRO A 104 43.27 -6.59 -2.48
#